data_AF-A0A3L7WWC5-F1
#
_entry.id   AF-A0A3L7WWC5-F1
#
_cell.length_a   1.000
_cell.length_b   1.000
_cell.length_c   1.000
_cell.angle_alpha   90.00
_cell.angle_beta   90.00
_cell.angle_gamma   90.00
#
_symmetry.space_group_name_H-M   'P 1'
#
loop_
_entity.id
_entity.type
_entity.pdbx_description
1 polymer ?
#
loop_
_entity_poly.entity_id
_entity_poly.type
_entity_poly.pdbx_seq_one_letter_code
_entity_poly.pdbx_strand_id
1 'polypeptide(L)'
;MVRIASDDERLTWSGAVSLERGDGWVKPWRVPYEDLDLYSPGDPALAVRAEMPSGVRLRFGTDAERFTFETQPMNEIANVGAGPSPKQFDLYVGDTMASRAEFTDGATSVQLEGLPAGEKTVDVWLPQGIAVALRGIDLPEGTRLYATSDDRPRWVVYGSSITHCRTAESPSYTWPGIVARARGLNLTSLGLGGQCHADPMIARLIRDLPADLITLKLGINIYGNNTMSGRTFRPAVLGTIATIRDGHPDTPLVLCSPIFGVHRETTPNDTGMTLPIMRDEIRDAVESFRRRGDDRIYYVDGLKLFGEDLAHLLPDNLHPNPEGYKLLAQNFLHEVFNVQGVQDSSVRTQGPVGV
;
A
#
# COMPACT_ATOMS: atom_id res chain seq x y z
N MET A 1 -32.09 0.32 -13.68
CA MET A 1 -30.86 0.14 -12.86
C MET A 1 -31.27 0.33 -11.40
N VAL A 2 -30.65 -0.39 -10.47
CA VAL A 2 -30.87 -0.26 -9.03
C VAL A 2 -29.62 0.34 -8.40
N ARG A 3 -29.78 1.47 -7.70
CA ARG A 3 -28.70 2.13 -6.95
C ARG A 3 -28.50 1.44 -5.61
N ILE A 4 -27.27 0.99 -5.36
CA ILE A 4 -26.78 0.54 -4.06
C ILE A 4 -25.97 1.68 -3.44
N ALA A 5 -26.25 2.03 -2.19
CA ALA A 5 -25.54 3.09 -1.49
C ALA A 5 -24.08 2.68 -1.19
N SER A 6 -23.18 3.66 -1.15
CA SER A 6 -21.75 3.43 -0.89
C SER A 6 -21.41 2.95 0.52
N ASP A 7 -22.37 3.06 1.45
CA ASP A 7 -22.30 2.58 2.83
C ASP A 7 -23.09 1.27 3.06
N ASP A 8 -23.57 0.63 2.00
CA ASP A 8 -24.25 -0.66 2.08
C ASP A 8 -23.34 -1.72 2.72
N GLU A 9 -23.86 -2.44 3.72
CA GLU A 9 -23.09 -3.39 4.55
C GLU A 9 -22.47 -4.55 3.75
N ARG A 10 -22.96 -4.79 2.54
CA ARG A 10 -22.45 -5.84 1.65
C ARG A 10 -21.19 -5.41 0.90
N LEU A 11 -20.85 -4.12 0.92
CA LEU A 11 -19.63 -3.57 0.33
C LEU A 11 -18.49 -3.59 1.34
N THR A 12 -17.37 -4.21 0.97
CA THR A 12 -16.17 -4.27 1.82
C THR A 12 -15.06 -3.37 1.26
N TRP A 13 -14.68 -2.36 2.03
CA TRP A 13 -13.57 -1.44 1.71
C TRP A 13 -12.22 -2.04 2.13
N SER A 14 -11.73 -3.01 1.36
CA SER A 14 -10.50 -3.75 1.67
C SER A 14 -9.26 -2.86 1.57
N GLY A 15 -8.40 -2.89 2.59
CA GLY A 15 -7.18 -2.09 2.66
C GLY A 15 -7.38 -0.64 3.11
N ALA A 16 -8.62 -0.20 3.35
CA ALA A 16 -8.90 1.05 4.06
C ALA A 16 -8.74 0.86 5.58
N VAL A 17 -8.26 1.88 6.26
CA VAL A 17 -8.16 1.93 7.73
C VAL A 17 -9.43 2.50 8.35
N SER A 18 -10.00 3.53 7.72
CA SER A 18 -11.27 4.11 8.13
C SER A 18 -12.03 4.64 6.91
N LEU A 19 -13.28 5.05 7.13
CA LEU A 19 -14.15 5.60 6.12
C LEU A 19 -14.64 6.98 6.57
N GLU A 20 -14.46 7.99 5.73
CA GLU A 20 -15.13 9.27 5.87
C GLU A 20 -16.49 9.18 5.18
N ARG A 21 -17.54 9.64 5.88
CA ARG A 21 -18.91 9.67 5.37
C ARG A 21 -19.35 11.11 5.24
N GLY A 22 -19.86 11.46 4.06
CA GLY A 22 -20.53 12.74 3.84
C GLY A 22 -21.93 12.55 3.28
N ASP A 23 -22.48 13.59 2.67
CA ASP A 23 -23.85 13.61 2.14
C ASP A 23 -24.03 12.66 0.93
N GLY A 24 -24.39 11.41 1.23
CA GLY A 24 -24.60 10.35 0.25
C GLY A 24 -23.32 9.86 -0.42
N TRP A 25 -22.17 9.94 0.26
CA TRP A 25 -20.91 9.38 -0.22
C TRP A 25 -20.03 8.82 0.90
N VAL A 26 -19.20 7.84 0.54
CA VAL A 26 -18.16 7.25 1.37
C VAL A 26 -16.80 7.40 0.69
N LYS A 27 -15.78 7.84 1.45
CA LYS A 27 -14.40 7.93 0.99
C LYS A 27 -13.49 7.10 1.90
N PRO A 28 -12.67 6.19 1.35
CA PRO A 28 -11.72 5.43 2.16
C PRO A 28 -10.50 6.27 2.54
N TRP A 29 -10.01 6.04 3.74
CA TRP A 29 -8.78 6.62 4.27
C TRP A 29 -7.81 5.53 4.72
N ARG A 30 -6.51 5.77 4.56
CA ARG A 30 -5.44 4.85 4.97
C ARG A 30 -4.84 5.19 6.34
N VAL A 31 -5.48 6.11 7.06
CA VAL A 31 -5.28 6.44 8.48
C VAL A 31 -6.65 6.69 9.11
N PRO A 32 -6.80 6.67 10.45
CA PRO A 32 -8.05 7.05 11.12
C PRO A 32 -8.46 8.49 10.80
N TYR A 33 -9.53 8.65 10.02
CA TYR A 33 -10.04 9.95 9.60
C TYR A 33 -10.50 10.83 10.78
N GLU A 34 -11.15 10.23 11.77
CA GLU A 34 -11.70 10.95 12.92
C GLU A 34 -10.60 11.52 13.84
N ASP A 35 -9.38 10.99 13.74
CA ASP A 35 -8.22 11.38 14.55
C ASP A 35 -7.12 12.04 13.69
N LEU A 36 -7.46 12.66 12.54
CA LEU A 36 -6.48 13.18 11.59
C LEU A 36 -5.48 14.18 12.20
N ASP A 37 -5.88 14.91 13.23
CA ASP A 37 -5.01 15.83 13.96
C ASP A 37 -3.85 15.11 14.65
N LEU A 38 -4.01 13.85 15.04
CA LEU A 38 -2.92 13.04 15.61
C LEU A 38 -1.95 12.52 14.54
N TYR A 39 -2.42 12.31 13.31
CA TYR A 39 -1.61 11.74 12.22
C TYR A 39 -0.98 12.80 11.32
N SER A 40 -1.59 13.98 11.22
CA SER A 40 -1.15 15.09 10.37
C SER A 40 -1.19 16.42 11.15
N PRO A 41 -0.55 16.53 12.33
CA PRO A 41 -0.67 17.71 13.20
C PRO A 41 -0.01 18.94 12.57
N GLY A 42 -0.80 19.96 12.25
CA GLY A 42 -0.31 21.25 11.78
C GLY A 42 0.26 21.27 10.34
N ASP A 43 0.35 20.13 9.68
CA ASP A 43 0.75 19.98 8.28
C ASP A 43 -0.20 18.99 7.58
N PRO A 44 -0.93 19.37 6.53
CA PRO A 44 -1.88 18.49 5.84
C PRO A 44 -1.21 17.46 4.91
N ALA A 45 0.12 17.50 4.71
CA ALA A 45 0.79 16.68 3.70
C ALA A 45 0.55 15.18 3.88
N LEU A 46 0.57 14.66 5.11
CA LEU A 46 0.28 13.26 5.39
C LEU A 46 -1.20 12.94 5.13
N ALA A 47 -2.13 13.76 5.63
CA ALA A 47 -3.56 13.59 5.39
C ALA A 47 -3.90 13.53 3.88
N VAL A 48 -3.33 14.44 3.08
CA VAL A 48 -3.51 14.47 1.61
C VAL A 48 -3.03 13.16 0.96
N ARG A 49 -1.96 12.53 1.46
CA ARG A 49 -1.50 11.24 0.94
C ARG A 49 -2.38 10.09 1.44
N ALA A 50 -2.91 10.18 2.66
CA ALA A 50 -3.69 9.13 3.28
C ALA A 50 -5.12 9.00 2.71
N GLU A 51 -5.69 10.07 2.15
CA GLU A 51 -6.98 10.00 1.43
C GLU A 51 -6.87 9.42 0.00
N MET A 52 -5.66 9.34 -0.57
CA MET A 52 -5.44 8.66 -1.84
C MET A 52 -5.49 7.15 -1.61
N PRO A 53 -6.38 6.39 -2.28
CA PRO A 53 -6.68 5.00 -1.95
C PRO A 53 -5.69 3.99 -2.56
N SER A 54 -4.38 4.27 -2.51
CA SER A 54 -3.32 3.35 -2.96
C SER A 54 -3.44 2.00 -2.24
N GLY A 55 -3.70 0.94 -3.01
CA GLY A 55 -3.89 -0.43 -2.49
C GLY A 55 -5.27 -0.72 -1.88
N VAL A 56 -6.20 0.24 -1.89
CA VAL A 56 -7.58 0.04 -1.44
C VAL A 56 -8.41 -0.56 -2.57
N ARG A 57 -9.32 -1.46 -2.20
CA ARG A 57 -10.24 -2.13 -3.11
C ARG A 57 -11.65 -2.09 -2.56
N LEU A 58 -12.64 -1.94 -3.44
CA LEU A 58 -14.03 -2.23 -3.10
C LEU A 58 -14.34 -3.68 -3.48
N ARG A 59 -14.71 -4.49 -2.51
CA ARG A 59 -14.98 -5.93 -2.68
C ARG A 59 -16.44 -6.23 -2.40
N PHE A 60 -17.07 -7.02 -3.27
CA PHE A 60 -18.43 -7.53 -3.09
C PHE A 60 -18.70 -8.71 -4.03
N GLY A 61 -19.75 -9.46 -3.74
CA GLY A 61 -20.27 -10.52 -4.60
C GLY A 61 -21.40 -10.02 -5.47
N THR A 62 -21.46 -10.45 -6.73
CA THR A 62 -22.57 -10.14 -7.65
C THR A 62 -22.73 -11.22 -8.72
N ASP A 63 -23.89 -11.26 -9.36
CA ASP A 63 -24.10 -12.01 -10.62
C ASP A 63 -24.11 -11.10 -11.87
N ALA A 64 -24.03 -9.77 -11.69
CA ALA A 64 -24.06 -8.81 -12.78
C ALA A 64 -22.84 -8.90 -13.70
N GLU A 65 -23.02 -8.78 -15.01
CA GLU A 65 -21.93 -8.75 -16.00
C GLU A 65 -21.29 -7.36 -16.16
N ARG A 66 -21.95 -6.34 -15.62
CA ARG A 66 -21.50 -4.94 -15.59
C ARG A 66 -22.17 -4.18 -14.46
N PHE A 67 -21.55 -3.09 -14.02
CA PHE A 67 -22.12 -2.13 -13.08
C PHE A 67 -21.49 -0.74 -13.30
N THR A 68 -22.10 0.30 -12.74
CA THR A 68 -21.56 1.66 -12.82
C THR A 68 -21.18 2.15 -11.43
N PHE A 69 -19.98 2.68 -11.27
CA PHE A 69 -19.61 3.45 -10.09
C PHE A 69 -20.04 4.90 -10.26
N GLU A 70 -20.58 5.46 -9.21
CA GLU A 70 -21.06 6.83 -9.13
C GLU A 70 -20.26 7.52 -8.04
N THR A 71 -19.58 8.62 -8.34
CA THR A 71 -18.60 9.24 -7.45
C THR A 71 -18.84 10.74 -7.32
N GLN A 72 -18.24 11.36 -6.31
CA GLN A 72 -17.93 12.79 -6.39
C GLN A 72 -16.95 13.04 -7.54
N PRO A 73 -16.88 14.26 -8.09
CA PRO A 73 -15.82 14.64 -9.01
C PRO A 73 -14.44 14.31 -8.42
N MET A 74 -13.65 13.53 -9.15
CA MET A 74 -12.26 13.24 -8.79
C MET A 74 -11.40 14.41 -9.22
N ASN A 75 -11.24 15.35 -8.31
CA ASN A 75 -10.43 16.54 -8.53
C ASN A 75 -8.98 16.25 -8.12
N GLU A 76 -8.04 16.75 -8.92
CA GLU A 76 -6.64 16.76 -8.53
C GLU A 76 -6.50 17.55 -7.23
N ILE A 77 -5.75 16.99 -6.29
CA ILE A 77 -5.49 17.68 -5.03
C ILE A 77 -4.37 18.68 -5.28
N ALA A 78 -4.65 19.97 -5.07
CA ALA A 78 -3.62 21.00 -5.10
C ALA A 78 -2.50 20.64 -4.10
N ASN A 79 -1.24 20.88 -4.47
CA ASN A 79 -0.03 20.62 -3.65
C ASN A 79 0.52 19.17 -3.62
N VAL A 80 0.21 18.34 -4.63
CA VAL A 80 0.83 16.99 -4.72
C VAL A 80 2.15 17.00 -5.50
N GLY A 81 2.51 18.07 -6.21
CA GLY A 81 3.83 18.30 -6.84
C GLY A 81 4.23 17.31 -7.95
N ALA A 82 3.52 16.20 -8.08
CA ALA A 82 3.62 15.26 -9.18
C ALA A 82 2.46 15.53 -10.17
N GLY A 83 2.70 15.25 -11.45
CA GLY A 83 1.73 15.46 -12.54
C GLY A 83 0.38 14.76 -12.32
N PRO A 84 -0.55 14.90 -13.28
CA PRO A 84 -1.90 14.36 -13.15
C PRO A 84 -1.87 12.86 -12.86
N SER A 85 -2.73 12.41 -11.96
CA SER A 85 -2.87 10.99 -11.65
C SER A 85 -3.86 10.32 -12.59
N PRO A 86 -3.55 9.13 -13.11
CA PRO A 86 -4.53 8.33 -13.82
C PRO A 86 -5.74 8.09 -12.92
N LYS A 87 -6.93 8.39 -13.43
CA LYS A 87 -8.21 8.11 -12.78
C LYS A 87 -8.71 6.74 -13.22
N GLN A 88 -7.91 5.71 -12.96
CA GLN A 88 -8.17 4.37 -13.49
C GLN A 88 -8.62 3.42 -12.39
N PHE A 89 -9.46 2.46 -12.75
CA PHE A 89 -9.93 1.37 -11.90
C PHE A 89 -9.56 0.05 -12.57
N ASP A 90 -8.98 -0.88 -11.82
CA ASP A 90 -8.80 -2.24 -12.31
C ASP A 90 -9.84 -3.17 -11.66
N LEU A 91 -10.59 -3.88 -12.50
CA LEU A 91 -11.64 -4.80 -12.09
C LEU A 91 -11.13 -6.24 -12.15
N TYR A 92 -11.22 -6.95 -11.03
CA TYR A 92 -10.79 -8.35 -10.92
C TYR A 92 -11.94 -9.27 -10.54
N VAL A 93 -11.90 -10.50 -11.05
CA VAL A 93 -12.67 -11.65 -10.57
C VAL A 93 -11.66 -12.69 -10.10
N GLY A 94 -11.59 -12.91 -8.78
CA GLY A 94 -10.47 -13.63 -8.19
C GLY A 94 -9.14 -12.98 -8.58
N ASP A 95 -8.21 -13.76 -9.16
CA ASP A 95 -6.89 -13.28 -9.58
C ASP A 95 -6.82 -12.84 -11.05
N THR A 96 -7.95 -12.87 -11.77
CA THR A 96 -8.03 -12.51 -13.18
C THR A 96 -8.55 -11.08 -13.35
N MET A 97 -7.80 -10.23 -14.05
CA MET A 97 -8.27 -8.90 -14.44
C MET A 97 -9.35 -9.06 -15.53
N ALA A 98 -10.57 -8.62 -15.22
CA ALA A 98 -11.69 -8.62 -16.16
C ALA A 98 -11.61 -7.40 -17.09
N SER A 99 -11.37 -6.21 -16.54
CA SER A 99 -11.26 -4.98 -17.31
C SER A 99 -10.51 -3.89 -16.56
N ARG A 100 -10.13 -2.84 -17.29
CA ARG A 100 -9.65 -1.57 -16.75
C ARG A 100 -10.58 -0.48 -17.26
N ALA A 101 -11.04 0.36 -16.35
CA ALA A 101 -11.90 1.50 -16.68
C ALA A 101 -11.18 2.81 -16.36
N GLU A 102 -11.30 3.79 -17.24
CA GLU A 102 -10.70 5.12 -17.07
C GLU A 102 -11.79 6.17 -16.88
N PHE A 103 -11.62 7.01 -15.87
CA PHE A 103 -12.48 8.14 -15.57
C PHE A 103 -12.04 9.32 -16.43
N THR A 104 -12.94 9.80 -17.29
CA THR A 104 -12.73 11.03 -18.04
C THR A 104 -12.76 12.24 -17.11
N ASP A 105 -11.99 13.29 -17.41
CA ASP A 105 -12.02 14.52 -16.62
C ASP A 105 -13.42 15.15 -16.56
N GLY A 106 -13.85 15.46 -15.34
CA GLY A 106 -15.18 16.01 -15.07
C GLY A 106 -16.32 14.97 -15.03
N ALA A 107 -16.05 13.70 -15.34
CA ALA A 107 -17.02 12.64 -15.12
C ALA A 107 -17.35 12.49 -13.62
N THR A 108 -18.51 11.92 -13.34
CA THR A 108 -18.96 11.49 -12.00
C THR A 108 -19.45 10.05 -11.99
N SER A 109 -19.30 9.35 -13.12
CA SER A 109 -19.64 7.95 -13.25
C SER A 109 -18.69 7.23 -14.20
N VAL A 110 -18.48 5.94 -13.94
CA VAL A 110 -17.69 5.04 -14.80
C VAL A 110 -18.33 3.66 -14.85
N GLN A 111 -18.47 3.14 -16.05
CA GLN A 111 -18.98 1.79 -16.27
C GLN A 111 -17.82 0.79 -16.13
N LEU A 112 -18.05 -0.26 -15.34
CA LEU A 112 -17.20 -1.42 -15.22
C LEU A 112 -17.93 -2.61 -15.86
N GLU A 113 -17.30 -3.21 -16.86
CA GLU A 113 -17.89 -4.27 -17.69
C GLU A 113 -16.90 -5.38 -17.97
N GLY A 114 -17.31 -6.38 -18.77
CA GLY A 114 -16.47 -7.53 -19.10
C GLY A 114 -16.43 -8.60 -18.01
N LEU A 115 -17.38 -8.57 -17.06
CA LEU A 115 -17.47 -9.63 -16.06
C LEU A 115 -18.17 -10.86 -16.63
N PRO A 116 -17.76 -12.08 -16.25
CA PRO A 116 -18.43 -13.30 -16.67
C PRO A 116 -19.85 -13.38 -16.06
N ALA A 117 -20.76 -14.08 -16.73
CA ALA A 117 -22.09 -14.38 -16.19
C ALA A 117 -22.00 -15.26 -14.92
N GLY A 118 -23.03 -15.17 -14.07
CA GLY A 118 -23.14 -15.96 -12.84
C GLY A 118 -22.48 -15.32 -11.61
N GLU A 119 -22.68 -15.96 -10.46
CA GLU A 119 -22.18 -15.51 -9.17
C GLU A 119 -20.64 -15.48 -9.12
N LYS A 120 -20.09 -14.34 -8.69
CA LYS A 120 -18.66 -14.08 -8.61
C LYS A 120 -18.37 -13.06 -7.52
N THR A 121 -17.16 -13.10 -6.98
CA THR A 121 -16.62 -12.03 -6.14
C THR A 121 -15.77 -11.10 -7.01
N VAL A 122 -16.00 -9.80 -6.90
CA VAL A 122 -15.21 -8.78 -7.59
C VAL A 122 -14.36 -8.00 -6.60
N ASP A 123 -13.14 -7.65 -7.01
CA ASP A 123 -12.30 -6.64 -6.36
C ASP A 123 -12.11 -5.49 -7.35
N VAL A 124 -12.54 -4.27 -6.98
CA VAL A 124 -12.29 -3.06 -7.77
C VAL A 124 -11.16 -2.27 -7.13
N TRP A 125 -9.98 -2.28 -7.74
CA TRP A 125 -8.82 -1.52 -7.27
C TRP A 125 -8.99 -0.04 -7.59
N LEU A 126 -8.86 0.81 -6.57
CA LEU A 126 -9.12 2.25 -6.68
C LEU A 126 -7.86 3.02 -7.12
N PRO A 127 -8.01 4.14 -7.86
CA PRO A 127 -6.93 5.03 -8.25
C PRO A 127 -5.92 5.33 -7.14
N GLN A 128 -4.64 5.05 -7.35
CA GLN A 128 -3.63 5.17 -6.31
C GLN A 128 -3.18 6.62 -6.02
N GLY A 129 -3.46 7.57 -6.91
CA GLY A 129 -2.91 8.93 -6.85
C GLY A 129 -3.93 10.05 -6.64
N ILE A 130 -5.20 9.73 -6.48
CA ILE A 130 -6.31 10.68 -6.38
C ILE A 130 -7.41 10.16 -5.45
N ALA A 131 -8.00 11.05 -4.64
CA ALA A 131 -9.05 10.68 -3.71
C ALA A 131 -10.33 10.21 -4.45
N VAL A 132 -11.00 9.20 -3.88
CA VAL A 132 -12.22 8.61 -4.45
C VAL A 132 -13.34 8.60 -3.41
N ALA A 133 -14.28 9.54 -3.54
CA ALA A 133 -15.53 9.50 -2.76
C ALA A 133 -16.63 8.87 -3.61
N LEU A 134 -17.03 7.64 -3.26
CA LEU A 134 -18.08 6.89 -3.95
C LEU A 134 -19.44 7.31 -3.41
N ARG A 135 -20.41 7.58 -4.28
CA ARG A 135 -21.82 7.76 -3.92
C ARG A 135 -22.57 6.43 -3.89
N GLY A 136 -22.29 5.55 -4.84
CA GLY A 136 -22.89 4.22 -4.88
C GLY A 136 -22.51 3.43 -6.12
N ILE A 137 -23.17 2.28 -6.27
CA ILE A 137 -23.04 1.38 -7.41
C ILE A 137 -24.41 1.24 -8.06
N ASP A 138 -24.50 1.50 -9.36
CA ASP A 138 -25.68 1.18 -10.15
C ASP A 138 -25.55 -0.21 -10.77
N LEU A 139 -26.48 -1.09 -10.43
CA LEU A 139 -26.57 -2.46 -10.95
C LEU A 139 -27.72 -2.62 -11.94
N PRO A 140 -27.62 -3.52 -12.94
CA PRO A 140 -28.75 -3.91 -13.76
C PRO A 140 -29.90 -4.48 -12.91
N GLU A 141 -31.14 -4.20 -13.30
CA GLU A 141 -32.31 -4.76 -12.60
C GLU A 141 -32.31 -6.29 -12.62
N GLY A 142 -32.70 -6.89 -11.50
CA GLY A 142 -32.73 -8.34 -11.33
C GLY A 142 -31.39 -8.99 -10.95
N THR A 143 -30.30 -8.23 -10.91
CA THR A 143 -29.00 -8.72 -10.43
C THR A 143 -28.89 -8.62 -8.90
N ARG A 144 -28.02 -9.45 -8.33
CA ARG A 144 -27.80 -9.56 -6.89
C ARG A 144 -26.49 -8.89 -6.49
N LEU A 145 -26.48 -8.37 -5.26
CA LEU A 145 -25.29 -7.96 -4.54
C LEU A 145 -25.29 -8.64 -3.17
N TYR A 146 -24.15 -9.20 -2.76
CA TYR A 146 -24.00 -9.92 -1.50
C TYR A 146 -22.61 -9.70 -0.90
N ALA A 147 -22.51 -9.80 0.42
CA ALA A 147 -21.26 -9.69 1.15
C ALA A 147 -20.38 -10.93 0.88
N THR A 148 -19.06 -10.75 0.90
CA THR A 148 -18.08 -11.82 0.71
C THR A 148 -17.00 -11.74 1.78
N SER A 149 -16.56 -12.88 2.33
CA SER A 149 -15.38 -12.90 3.20
C SER A 149 -14.09 -12.69 2.40
N ASP A 150 -13.04 -12.29 3.12
CA ASP A 150 -11.68 -12.26 2.62
C ASP A 150 -10.75 -12.84 3.68
N ASP A 151 -10.54 -14.16 3.57
CA ASP A 151 -9.73 -14.94 4.52
C ASP A 151 -8.25 -14.99 4.13
N ARG A 152 -7.84 -14.18 3.12
CA ARG A 152 -6.44 -14.03 2.72
C ARG A 152 -5.59 -13.47 3.87
N PRO A 153 -4.34 -13.92 4.05
CA PRO A 153 -3.45 -13.39 5.09
C PRO A 153 -3.26 -11.89 4.95
N ARG A 154 -3.33 -11.17 6.07
CA ARG A 154 -3.30 -9.71 6.11
C ARG A 154 -1.87 -9.20 6.01
N TRP A 155 -1.59 -8.35 5.03
CA TRP A 155 -0.28 -7.75 4.86
C TRP A 155 -0.33 -6.24 5.00
N VAL A 156 0.36 -5.72 6.02
CA VAL A 156 0.56 -4.27 6.19
C VAL A 156 1.93 -3.88 5.65
N VAL A 157 1.97 -2.97 4.69
CA VAL A 157 3.22 -2.39 4.18
C VAL A 157 3.29 -0.90 4.47
N TYR A 158 4.36 -0.44 5.10
CA TYR A 158 4.60 0.99 5.34
C TYR A 158 5.81 1.46 4.54
N GLY A 159 5.69 2.60 3.86
CA GLY A 159 6.80 3.12 3.10
C GLY A 159 6.55 4.48 2.44
N SER A 160 7.53 4.90 1.65
CA SER A 160 7.57 6.21 1.00
C SER A 160 6.67 6.32 -0.24
N SER A 161 6.91 7.34 -1.06
CA SER A 161 6.32 7.52 -2.40
C SER A 161 6.53 6.33 -3.33
N ILE A 162 7.63 5.58 -3.17
CA ILE A 162 7.89 4.36 -3.94
C ILE A 162 6.93 3.23 -3.52
N THR A 163 6.39 3.26 -2.31
CA THR A 163 5.34 2.32 -1.86
C THR A 163 3.94 2.84 -2.19
N HIS A 164 3.77 4.15 -2.27
CA HIS A 164 2.54 4.78 -2.75
C HIS A 164 2.28 4.51 -4.23
N CYS A 165 3.35 4.47 -5.05
CA CYS A 165 3.32 4.08 -6.46
C CYS A 165 2.45 4.96 -7.38
N ARG A 166 2.44 6.30 -7.22
CA ARG A 166 1.67 7.19 -8.12
C ARG A 166 2.01 6.99 -9.61
N THR A 167 3.25 6.63 -9.93
CA THR A 167 3.76 6.40 -11.29
C THR A 167 3.65 4.96 -11.77
N ALA A 168 2.95 4.08 -11.05
CA ALA A 168 2.66 2.73 -11.52
C ALA A 168 1.71 2.75 -12.72
N GLU A 169 1.71 1.65 -13.49
CA GLU A 169 0.89 1.52 -14.70
C GLU A 169 -0.60 1.72 -14.44
N SER A 170 -1.10 1.20 -13.31
CA SER A 170 -2.50 1.27 -12.89
C SER A 170 -2.62 0.89 -11.40
N PRO A 171 -3.82 0.99 -10.77
CA PRO A 171 -4.03 0.70 -9.35
C PRO A 171 -3.51 -0.64 -8.85
N SER A 172 -3.76 -1.70 -9.62
CA SER A 172 -3.33 -3.04 -9.26
C SER A 172 -1.85 -3.29 -9.60
N TYR A 173 -1.21 -2.44 -10.41
CA TYR A 173 0.20 -2.58 -10.81
C TYR A 173 1.17 -1.76 -9.94
N THR A 174 0.71 -1.27 -8.79
CA THR A 174 1.62 -0.87 -7.71
C THR A 174 2.45 -2.07 -7.26
N TRP A 175 3.71 -1.88 -6.84
CA TRP A 175 4.52 -3.03 -6.42
C TRP A 175 3.87 -3.82 -5.26
N PRO A 176 3.21 -3.19 -4.25
CA PRO A 176 2.49 -3.94 -3.24
C PRO A 176 1.27 -4.66 -3.82
N GLY A 177 0.56 -4.05 -4.77
CA GLY A 177 -0.56 -4.69 -5.45
C GLY A 177 -0.15 -5.98 -6.17
N ILE A 178 0.96 -5.93 -6.92
CA ILE A 178 1.52 -7.09 -7.63
C ILE A 178 1.89 -8.21 -6.65
N VAL A 179 2.63 -7.88 -5.58
CA VAL A 179 3.03 -8.85 -4.55
C VAL A 179 1.80 -9.46 -3.88
N ALA A 180 0.80 -8.64 -3.53
CA ALA A 180 -0.39 -9.08 -2.84
C ALA A 180 -1.18 -10.09 -3.68
N ARG A 181 -1.35 -9.84 -4.98
CA ARG A 181 -2.00 -10.82 -5.88
C ARG A 181 -1.15 -12.08 -6.05
N ALA A 182 0.16 -11.94 -6.27
CA ALA A 182 1.05 -13.09 -6.45
C ALA A 182 1.12 -14.03 -5.24
N ARG A 183 0.83 -13.53 -4.03
CA ARG A 183 0.85 -14.28 -2.78
C ARG A 183 -0.52 -14.50 -2.14
N GLY A 184 -1.60 -14.05 -2.79
CA GLY A 184 -2.95 -14.13 -2.23
C GLY A 184 -3.09 -13.42 -0.88
N LEU A 185 -2.52 -12.22 -0.74
CA LEU A 185 -2.54 -11.43 0.50
C LEU A 185 -3.63 -10.36 0.48
N ASN A 186 -4.23 -10.10 1.65
CA ASN A 186 -5.11 -8.95 1.88
C ASN A 186 -4.25 -7.73 2.25
N LEU A 187 -3.99 -6.88 1.27
CA LEU A 187 -3.11 -5.71 1.39
C LEU A 187 -3.74 -4.56 2.16
N THR A 188 -2.99 -3.99 3.10
CA THR A 188 -3.16 -2.62 3.61
C THR A 188 -1.88 -1.85 3.30
N SER A 189 -1.92 -0.96 2.31
CA SER A 189 -0.77 -0.14 1.92
C SER A 189 -0.76 1.18 2.68
N LEU A 190 0.24 1.39 3.53
CA LEU A 190 0.59 2.65 4.15
C LEU A 190 1.74 3.32 3.38
N GLY A 191 1.71 3.27 2.04
CA GLY A 191 2.58 4.09 1.20
C GLY A 191 2.22 5.58 1.32
N LEU A 192 2.99 6.36 2.06
CA LEU A 192 2.70 7.78 2.34
C LEU A 192 3.75 8.65 1.64
N GLY A 193 3.39 9.12 0.45
CA GLY A 193 4.33 9.74 -0.48
C GLY A 193 4.97 11.02 0.05
N GLY A 194 6.27 10.97 0.34
CA GLY A 194 7.00 12.11 0.91
C GLY A 194 6.83 12.24 2.42
N GLN A 195 6.17 11.28 3.07
CA GLN A 195 5.68 11.36 4.46
C GLN A 195 6.01 10.09 5.27
N CYS A 196 6.97 9.29 4.82
CA CYS A 196 7.46 8.11 5.55
C CYS A 196 8.64 8.52 6.46
N HIS A 197 8.34 9.00 7.67
CA HIS A 197 9.33 9.56 8.61
C HIS A 197 9.51 8.73 9.89
N ALA A 198 9.08 7.47 9.90
CA ALA A 198 9.08 6.62 11.10
C ALA A 198 8.24 7.25 12.25
N ASP A 199 7.11 7.84 11.85
CA ASP A 199 6.20 8.57 12.73
C ASP A 199 5.64 7.66 13.83
N PRO A 200 5.71 8.06 15.12
CA PRO A 200 5.23 7.24 16.22
C PRO A 200 3.75 6.86 16.09
N MET A 201 2.91 7.77 15.58
CA MET A 201 1.49 7.49 15.38
C MET A 201 1.24 6.48 14.25
N ILE A 202 2.06 6.47 13.20
CA ILE A 202 2.00 5.43 12.17
C ILE A 202 2.48 4.08 12.72
N ALA A 203 3.53 4.06 13.55
CA ALA A 203 3.96 2.83 14.21
C ALA A 203 2.87 2.24 15.13
N ARG A 204 2.15 3.09 15.87
CA ARG A 204 0.99 2.69 16.70
C ARG A 204 -0.19 2.21 15.86
N LEU A 205 -0.44 2.85 14.72
CA LEU A 205 -1.44 2.36 13.77
C LEU A 205 -1.09 0.96 13.28
N ILE A 206 0.15 0.70 12.87
CA ILE A 206 0.58 -0.64 12.42
C ILE A 206 0.47 -1.65 13.56
N ARG A 207 0.83 -1.26 14.80
CA ARG A 207 0.67 -2.09 16.00
C ARG A 207 -0.78 -2.53 16.22
N ASP A 208 -1.73 -1.62 16.02
CA ASP A 208 -3.15 -1.87 16.31
C ASP A 208 -3.90 -2.52 15.13
N LEU A 209 -3.38 -2.39 13.91
CA LEU A 209 -3.93 -3.06 12.74
C LEU A 209 -3.68 -4.58 12.78
N PRO A 210 -4.67 -5.40 12.39
CA PRO A 210 -4.45 -6.83 12.25
C PRO A 210 -3.50 -7.13 11.08
N ALA A 211 -2.46 -7.93 11.32
CA ALA A 211 -1.45 -8.28 10.32
C ALA A 211 -0.89 -9.69 10.53
N ASP A 212 -0.78 -10.43 9.43
CA ASP A 212 -0.09 -11.72 9.32
C ASP A 212 1.32 -11.58 8.73
N LEU A 213 1.60 -10.42 8.11
CA LEU A 213 2.89 -9.99 7.60
C LEU A 213 2.98 -8.48 7.73
N ILE A 214 4.12 -7.97 8.19
CA ILE A 214 4.41 -6.53 8.24
C ILE A 214 5.71 -6.26 7.52
N THR A 215 5.71 -5.31 6.59
CA THR A 215 6.94 -4.88 5.90
C THR A 215 7.10 -3.37 5.94
N LEU A 216 8.31 -2.89 6.23
CA LEU A 216 8.63 -1.48 6.30
C LEU A 216 9.69 -1.13 5.26
N LYS A 217 9.53 -0.04 4.52
CA LYS A 217 10.53 0.50 3.60
C LYS A 217 10.84 1.96 3.96
N LEU A 218 11.91 2.16 4.71
CA LEU A 218 12.25 3.42 5.39
C LEU A 218 13.44 4.13 4.74
N GLY A 219 13.67 5.39 5.13
CA GLY A 219 14.92 6.13 4.85
C GLY A 219 14.79 7.21 3.77
N ILE A 220 14.27 6.91 2.58
CA ILE A 220 14.33 7.84 1.43
C ILE A 220 13.66 9.20 1.71
N ASN A 221 12.47 9.24 2.34
CA ASN A 221 11.84 10.52 2.67
C ASN A 221 12.57 11.25 3.80
N ILE A 222 13.15 10.51 4.73
CA ILE A 222 13.97 11.06 5.80
C ILE A 222 15.21 11.74 5.24
N TYR A 223 15.88 11.10 4.27
CA TYR A 223 16.99 11.70 3.51
C TYR A 223 16.50 12.95 2.77
N GLY A 224 15.44 12.82 1.98
CA GLY A 224 14.98 13.87 1.07
C GLY A 224 14.48 15.13 1.77
N ASN A 225 13.93 15.00 2.97
CA ASN A 225 13.40 16.13 3.76
C ASN A 225 14.31 16.52 4.94
N ASN A 226 15.53 15.97 5.04
CA ASN A 226 16.49 16.31 6.12
C ASN A 226 15.93 16.14 7.55
N THR A 227 15.02 15.18 7.76
CA THR A 227 14.26 15.10 9.03
C THR A 227 15.01 14.42 10.17
N MET A 228 16.05 13.64 9.88
CA MET A 228 16.82 12.92 10.90
C MET A 228 18.30 12.83 10.55
N SER A 229 19.15 13.04 11.55
CA SER A 229 20.61 12.83 11.47
C SER A 229 20.98 11.42 11.93
N GLY A 230 22.27 11.08 11.87
CA GLY A 230 22.77 9.80 12.40
C GLY A 230 22.44 9.59 13.88
N ARG A 231 22.26 10.67 14.65
CA ARG A 231 21.86 10.58 16.06
C ARG A 231 20.39 10.22 16.26
N THR A 232 19.50 10.59 15.35
CA THR A 232 18.05 10.43 15.53
C THR A 232 17.44 9.32 14.68
N PHE A 233 18.08 8.96 13.56
CA PHE A 233 17.54 7.97 12.62
C PHE A 233 17.44 6.55 13.22
N ARG A 234 18.54 5.95 13.68
CA ARG A 234 18.50 4.60 14.28
C ARG A 234 17.58 4.52 15.50
N PRO A 235 17.58 5.48 16.46
CA PRO A 235 16.60 5.47 17.54
C PRO A 235 15.15 5.50 17.07
N ALA A 236 14.83 6.25 16.01
CA ALA A 236 13.47 6.25 15.44
C ALA A 236 13.11 4.88 14.86
N VAL A 237 13.99 4.26 14.08
CA VAL A 237 13.78 2.90 13.52
C VAL A 237 13.60 1.88 14.65
N LEU A 238 14.45 1.91 15.68
CA LEU A 238 14.32 1.03 16.85
C LEU A 238 12.98 1.22 17.58
N GLY A 239 12.55 2.48 17.75
CA GLY A 239 11.26 2.82 18.37
C GLY A 239 10.07 2.34 17.53
N THR A 240 10.14 2.45 16.20
CA THR A 240 9.13 1.89 15.29
C THR A 240 9.03 0.37 15.43
N ILE A 241 10.17 -0.34 15.40
CA ILE A 241 10.20 -1.81 15.56
C ILE A 241 9.60 -2.20 16.93
N ALA A 242 10.05 -1.56 18.02
CA ALA A 242 9.56 -1.85 19.36
C ALA A 242 8.04 -1.64 19.46
N THR A 243 7.54 -0.51 18.96
CA THR A 243 6.10 -0.19 18.99
C THR A 243 5.29 -1.23 18.21
N ILE A 244 5.76 -1.67 17.04
CA ILE A 244 5.08 -2.71 16.27
C ILE A 244 5.10 -4.04 17.04
N ARG A 245 6.24 -4.40 17.65
CA ARG A 245 6.39 -5.63 18.44
C ARG A 245 5.51 -5.67 19.68
N ASP A 246 5.14 -4.53 20.26
CA ASP A 246 4.19 -4.48 21.38
C ASP A 246 2.80 -5.04 21.01
N GLY A 247 2.40 -4.97 19.73
CA GLY A 247 1.13 -5.54 19.23
C GLY A 247 1.32 -6.83 18.43
N HIS A 248 2.50 -7.02 17.86
CA HIS A 248 2.83 -8.10 16.94
C HIS A 248 4.12 -8.84 17.36
N PRO A 249 4.12 -9.53 18.52
CA PRO A 249 5.32 -10.17 19.06
C PRO A 249 5.87 -11.24 18.12
N ASP A 250 4.99 -11.98 17.44
CA ASP A 250 5.34 -13.13 16.59
C ASP A 250 5.01 -12.90 15.09
N THR A 251 4.58 -11.71 14.66
CA THR A 251 4.29 -11.49 13.23
C THR A 251 5.60 -11.33 12.46
N PRO A 252 5.81 -11.96 11.29
CA PRO A 252 6.98 -11.68 10.46
C PRO A 252 7.10 -10.17 10.17
N LEU A 253 8.24 -9.58 10.52
CA LEU A 253 8.52 -8.16 10.33
C LEU A 253 9.74 -8.00 9.43
N VAL A 254 9.53 -7.48 8.22
CA VAL A 254 10.58 -7.30 7.22
C VAL A 254 10.91 -5.82 7.09
N LEU A 255 12.17 -5.45 7.35
CA LEU A 255 12.68 -4.11 7.11
C LEU A 255 13.51 -4.10 5.82
N CYS A 256 12.99 -3.39 4.83
CA CYS A 256 13.67 -3.10 3.57
C CYS A 256 14.37 -1.74 3.68
N SER A 257 15.67 -1.72 3.38
CA SER A 257 16.42 -0.47 3.33
C SER A 257 16.14 0.32 2.03
N PRO A 258 16.58 1.59 1.90
CA PRO A 258 16.42 2.36 0.67
C PRO A 258 16.89 1.63 -0.59
N ILE A 259 16.13 1.76 -1.69
CA ILE A 259 16.63 1.38 -3.03
C ILE A 259 17.73 2.33 -3.50
N PHE A 260 18.39 2.03 -4.62
CA PHE A 260 19.36 2.92 -5.23
C PHE A 260 18.80 4.34 -5.46
N GLY A 261 19.60 5.37 -5.22
CA GLY A 261 19.16 6.76 -5.25
C GLY A 261 20.12 7.77 -5.89
N VAL A 262 20.78 7.44 -7.00
CA VAL A 262 21.64 8.36 -7.80
C VAL A 262 22.56 9.22 -6.91
N HIS A 263 22.39 10.55 -6.87
CA HIS A 263 23.26 11.44 -6.09
C HIS A 263 23.17 11.18 -4.57
N ARG A 264 22.09 10.54 -4.09
CA ARG A 264 21.89 10.22 -2.66
C ARG A 264 22.79 9.08 -2.18
N GLU A 265 23.44 8.37 -3.09
CA GLU A 265 24.46 7.38 -2.76
C GLU A 265 25.77 8.03 -2.27
N THR A 266 26.10 9.22 -2.78
CA THR A 266 27.41 9.85 -2.58
C THR A 266 27.35 11.22 -1.93
N THR A 267 26.27 11.96 -2.11
CA THR A 267 26.08 13.30 -1.55
C THR A 267 25.38 13.22 -0.19
N PRO A 268 26.00 13.70 0.90
CA PRO A 268 25.31 13.87 2.17
C PRO A 268 24.20 14.91 2.06
N ASN A 269 23.07 14.66 2.71
CA ASN A 269 22.03 15.66 2.91
C ASN A 269 22.43 16.66 4.02
N ASP A 270 21.56 17.62 4.37
CA ASP A 270 21.88 18.68 5.35
C ASP A 270 22.09 18.17 6.78
N THR A 271 21.67 16.92 7.04
CA THR A 271 21.89 16.23 8.32
C THR A 271 23.11 15.31 8.32
N GLY A 272 23.89 15.29 7.23
CA GLY A 272 25.08 14.47 7.05
C GLY A 272 24.80 13.01 6.68
N MET A 273 23.57 12.68 6.25
CA MET A 273 23.17 11.32 5.92
C MET A 273 23.29 11.05 4.41
N THR A 274 23.68 9.83 4.06
CA THR A 274 23.56 9.25 2.70
C THR A 274 22.68 8.00 2.73
N LEU A 275 22.20 7.52 1.58
CA LEU A 275 21.46 6.26 1.54
C LEU A 275 22.30 5.06 2.05
N PRO A 276 23.59 4.91 1.70
CA PRO A 276 24.43 3.88 2.30
C PRO A 276 24.44 3.91 3.83
N ILE A 277 24.61 5.08 4.45
CA ILE A 277 24.53 5.22 5.91
C ILE A 277 23.17 4.74 6.40
N MET A 278 22.07 5.18 5.78
CA MET A 278 20.73 4.74 6.19
C MET A 278 20.51 3.22 6.04
N ARG A 279 21.09 2.58 5.01
CA ARG A 279 21.03 1.12 4.85
C ARG A 279 21.74 0.39 5.99
N ASP A 280 22.88 0.90 6.41
CA ASP A 280 23.66 0.37 7.52
C ASP A 280 22.92 0.54 8.86
N GLU A 281 22.36 1.72 9.10
CA GLU A 281 21.59 2.01 10.33
C GLU A 281 20.33 1.13 10.46
N ILE A 282 19.61 0.87 9.37
CA ILE A 282 18.45 -0.05 9.38
C ILE A 282 18.91 -1.49 9.63
N ARG A 283 20.00 -1.94 9.00
CA ARG A 283 20.56 -3.28 9.21
C ARG A 283 20.95 -3.49 10.67
N ASP A 284 21.66 -2.53 11.25
CA ASP A 284 22.07 -2.57 12.66
C ASP A 284 20.89 -2.53 13.64
N ALA A 285 19.80 -1.83 13.28
CA ALA A 285 18.57 -1.84 14.06
C ALA A 285 17.94 -3.24 14.09
N VAL A 286 17.83 -3.90 12.93
CA VAL A 286 17.36 -5.30 12.83
C VAL A 286 18.24 -6.24 13.64
N GLU A 287 19.57 -6.14 13.49
CA GLU A 287 20.52 -6.97 14.24
C GLU A 287 20.47 -6.73 15.76
N SER A 288 19.99 -5.57 16.20
CA SER A 288 19.77 -5.32 17.63
C SER A 288 18.61 -6.14 18.18
N PHE A 289 17.53 -6.34 17.43
CA PHE A 289 16.42 -7.21 17.84
C PHE A 289 16.78 -8.69 17.72
N ARG A 290 17.46 -9.10 16.65
CA ARG A 290 17.94 -10.50 16.48
C ARG A 290 18.83 -10.96 17.63
N ARG A 291 19.80 -10.13 18.04
CA ARG A 291 20.67 -10.44 19.20
C ARG A 291 19.92 -10.56 20.53
N ARG A 292 18.67 -10.08 20.59
CA ARG A 292 17.77 -10.16 21.75
C ARG A 292 16.75 -11.29 21.62
N GLY A 293 16.85 -12.11 20.58
CA GLY A 293 16.03 -13.31 20.41
C GLY A 293 14.84 -13.17 19.47
N ASP A 294 14.67 -12.03 18.77
CA ASP A 294 13.65 -11.91 17.72
C ASP A 294 14.11 -12.65 16.46
N ASP A 295 13.58 -13.85 16.24
CA ASP A 295 13.87 -14.71 15.09
C ASP A 295 12.91 -14.49 13.91
N ARG A 296 11.92 -13.59 14.07
CA ARG A 296 10.89 -13.26 13.06
C ARG A 296 11.04 -11.85 12.52
N ILE A 297 12.23 -11.25 12.69
CA ILE A 297 12.61 -9.97 12.08
C ILE A 297 13.66 -10.19 10.98
N TYR A 298 13.40 -9.58 9.83
CA TYR A 298 14.17 -9.78 8.60
C TYR A 298 14.69 -8.45 8.08
N TYR A 299 15.93 -8.47 7.59
CA TYR A 299 16.52 -7.36 6.85
C TYR A 299 16.59 -7.72 5.38
N VAL A 300 16.11 -6.84 4.52
CA VAL A 300 16.28 -6.93 3.07
C VAL A 300 17.03 -5.68 2.60
N ASP A 301 18.15 -5.91 1.91
CA ASP A 301 18.90 -4.83 1.29
C ASP A 301 18.12 -4.26 0.10
N GLY A 302 17.77 -2.98 0.17
CA GLY A 302 17.04 -2.28 -0.88
C GLY A 302 17.74 -2.28 -2.23
N LEU A 303 19.07 -2.45 -2.29
CA LEU A 303 19.79 -2.59 -3.55
C LEU A 303 19.48 -3.90 -4.28
N LYS A 304 19.06 -4.95 -3.56
CA LYS A 304 18.57 -6.18 -4.18
C LYS A 304 17.16 -6.06 -4.72
N LEU A 305 16.37 -5.14 -4.16
CA LEU A 305 15.04 -4.83 -4.67
C LEU A 305 15.12 -3.96 -5.91
N PHE A 306 16.02 -2.98 -5.91
CA PHE A 306 16.22 -2.07 -7.02
C PHE A 306 17.61 -1.40 -6.92
N GLY A 307 18.56 -1.93 -7.68
CA GLY A 307 19.97 -1.52 -7.70
C GLY A 307 20.31 -0.45 -8.74
N GLU A 308 21.60 -0.13 -8.83
CA GLU A 308 22.14 0.84 -9.80
C GLU A 308 21.96 0.39 -11.25
N ASP A 309 21.99 -0.92 -11.51
CA ASP A 309 21.73 -1.53 -12.82
C ASP A 309 20.34 -1.17 -13.37
N LEU A 310 19.38 -0.90 -12.49
CA LEU A 310 18.02 -0.47 -12.83
C LEU A 310 17.83 1.05 -12.82
N ALA A 311 18.89 1.85 -12.64
CA ALA A 311 18.79 3.31 -12.57
C ALA A 311 18.16 3.96 -13.82
N HIS A 312 18.30 3.33 -14.99
CA HIS A 312 17.68 3.76 -16.24
C HIS A 312 16.14 3.73 -16.22
N LEU A 313 15.52 3.08 -15.22
CA LEU A 313 14.08 3.04 -14.98
C LEU A 313 13.62 4.08 -13.94
N LEU A 314 14.49 5.02 -13.54
CA LEU A 314 14.21 6.14 -12.64
C LEU A 314 14.16 7.48 -13.41
N PRO A 315 13.04 7.83 -14.08
CA PRO A 315 12.95 9.02 -14.93
C PRO A 315 13.24 10.34 -14.21
N ASP A 316 13.03 10.39 -12.90
CA ASP A 316 13.31 11.56 -12.04
C ASP A 316 14.47 11.33 -11.07
N ASN A 317 15.31 10.33 -11.34
CA ASN A 317 16.42 9.89 -10.48
C ASN A 317 15.97 9.37 -9.10
N LEU A 318 14.71 8.96 -8.93
CA LEU A 318 14.23 8.40 -7.65
C LEU A 318 13.09 7.38 -7.76
N HIS A 319 12.02 7.69 -8.49
CA HIS A 319 10.81 6.87 -8.55
C HIS A 319 10.89 5.90 -9.73
N PRO A 320 10.66 4.60 -9.53
CA PRO A 320 10.50 3.67 -10.63
C PRO A 320 9.40 4.12 -11.60
N ASN A 321 9.64 3.92 -12.89
CA ASN A 321 8.60 3.95 -13.90
C ASN A 321 7.72 2.68 -13.81
N PRO A 322 6.66 2.54 -14.64
CA PRO A 322 5.80 1.35 -14.62
C PRO A 322 6.54 0.01 -14.69
N GLU A 323 7.57 -0.09 -15.53
CA GLU A 323 8.36 -1.32 -15.65
C GLU A 323 9.23 -1.56 -14.41
N GLY A 324 9.83 -0.50 -13.89
CA GLY A 324 10.62 -0.55 -12.67
C GLY A 324 9.82 -1.04 -11.45
N TYR A 325 8.54 -0.68 -11.33
CA TYR A 325 7.71 -1.22 -10.24
C TYR A 325 7.41 -2.71 -10.39
N LYS A 326 7.26 -3.23 -11.62
CA LYS A 326 7.09 -4.67 -11.85
C LYS A 326 8.34 -5.44 -11.45
N LEU A 327 9.51 -4.95 -11.83
CA LEU A 327 10.79 -5.53 -11.41
C LEU A 327 11.00 -5.45 -9.90
N LEU A 328 10.68 -4.31 -9.29
CA LEU A 328 10.75 -4.16 -7.83
C LEU A 328 9.85 -5.18 -7.13
N ALA A 329 8.63 -5.41 -7.63
CA ALA A 329 7.72 -6.42 -7.08
C ALA A 329 8.28 -7.85 -7.23
N GLN A 330 8.85 -8.19 -8.39
CA GLN A 330 9.47 -9.50 -8.63
C GLN A 330 10.67 -9.73 -7.71
N ASN A 331 11.54 -8.74 -7.56
CA ASN A 331 12.69 -8.81 -6.68
C ASN A 331 12.26 -8.89 -5.21
N PHE A 332 11.19 -8.17 -4.83
CA PHE A 332 10.61 -8.29 -3.48
C PHE A 332 10.08 -9.70 -3.23
N LEU A 333 9.34 -10.29 -4.18
CA LEU A 333 8.86 -11.67 -4.08
C LEU A 333 10.01 -12.64 -3.86
N HIS A 334 11.10 -12.48 -4.63
CA HIS A 334 12.29 -13.30 -4.52
C HIS A 334 12.99 -13.13 -3.16
N GLU A 335 13.35 -11.89 -2.78
CA GLU A 335 14.15 -11.65 -1.58
C GLU A 335 13.37 -11.99 -0.30
N VAL A 336 12.09 -11.63 -0.21
CA VAL A 336 11.30 -11.83 1.01
C VAL A 336 10.87 -13.29 1.17
N PHE A 337 10.27 -13.89 0.15
CA PHE A 337 9.65 -15.21 0.30
C PHE A 337 10.61 -16.35 -0.04
N ASN A 338 11.58 -16.16 -0.94
CA ASN A 338 12.50 -17.25 -1.35
C ASN A 338 13.84 -17.18 -0.62
N VAL A 339 14.46 -15.99 -0.50
CA VAL A 339 15.78 -15.84 0.14
C VAL A 339 15.66 -15.80 1.65
N GLN A 340 14.81 -14.91 2.20
CA GLN A 340 14.58 -14.86 3.65
C GLN A 340 13.65 -15.98 4.15
N GLY A 341 12.91 -16.64 3.24
CA GLY A 341 11.99 -17.72 3.59
C GLY A 341 10.79 -17.27 4.44
N VAL A 342 10.42 -15.99 4.36
CA VAL A 342 9.31 -15.43 5.16
C VAL A 342 8.02 -16.15 4.80
N GLN A 343 7.45 -16.86 5.77
CA GLN A 343 6.12 -17.43 5.69
C GLN A 343 5.16 -16.47 6.39
N ASP A 344 3.99 -16.20 5.79
CA ASP A 344 2.91 -15.56 6.53
C ASP A 344 2.45 -16.49 7.69
N SER A 345 1.89 -15.92 8.75
CA SER A 345 1.47 -16.67 9.95
C SER A 345 0.40 -17.75 9.67
N SER A 346 -0.22 -17.74 8.49
CA SER A 346 -1.24 -18.71 8.10
C SER A 346 -0.65 -20.05 7.62
N VAL A 347 0.61 -20.07 7.18
CA VAL A 347 1.34 -21.30 6.84
C VAL A 347 1.90 -21.97 8.11
N ARG A 348 1.04 -22.31 9.07
CA ARG A 348 1.32 -23.36 10.06
C ARG A 348 0.71 -24.68 9.56
N THR A 349 1.47 -25.36 8.70
CA THR A 349 1.45 -26.81 8.40
C THR A 349 0.14 -27.57 8.64
N GLN A 350 -0.62 -27.80 7.56
CA GLN A 350 -1.13 -29.14 7.32
C GLN A 350 0.08 -30.08 7.22
N GLY A 351 0.17 -31.05 8.14
CA GLY A 351 1.23 -32.06 8.13
C GLY A 351 1.21 -32.91 6.86
N PRO A 352 2.30 -33.65 6.56
CA PRO A 352 2.40 -34.45 5.36
C PRO A 352 1.33 -35.56 5.38
N VAL A 353 0.53 -35.64 4.32
CA VAL A 353 -0.32 -36.80 4.06
C VAL A 353 0.60 -37.96 3.74
N GLY A 354 0.71 -38.91 4.68
CA GLY A 354 1.48 -40.13 4.51
C GLY A 354 0.92 -41.01 3.40
N VAL A 355 1.84 -41.68 2.71
CA VAL A 355 1.60 -42.79 1.77
C VAL A 355 1.15 -44.03 2.52
#